data_AF-A0A660PGA7-F1
#
_entry.id   AF-A0A660PGA7-F1
#
_cell.length_a   1.000
_cell.length_b   1.000
_cell.length_c   1.000
_cell.angle_alpha   90.00
_cell.angle_beta   90.00
_cell.angle_gamma   90.00
#
_symmetry.space_group_name_H-M   'P 1'
#
loop_
_entity.id
_entity.type
_entity.pdbx_description
1 polymer ?
#
loop_
_entity_poly.entity_id
_entity_poly.type
_entity_poly.pdbx_seq_one_letter_code
_entity_poly.pdbx_strand_id
1 'polypeptide(L)'
;YVYTPTCPECITDRDGDGFGNVCDNCEYVFNPEQIDTDGDKIGDLCDECPNDSLNDWDQDGICANIDNCPTLPNADQTDSDNDGIGDACDNCPKDFNPDQIDNDGDERGALCDCNDNDPENIIVVWYIDKDGDSYGDPDDSTESCEHPDGYVSNNGDCDDNDSTISPEKVWYADDDSDTFGNSSDSLIQCEQPENFVDNNNDCDDNDSTINPKKVWYADNDSDTFGNSSDSLIQCEQPENFVDNNNDCDDTNNEILSELFWYADVDGDGYGDLTTRQNSCIQPDSFVADFTDCNDTDPNINPNSIWYYDEDNDNYGDTSVILYGCNQPKNYVLVKGDNCPDTYNPDQSDSDNNGIGDVCDDLSTAIEDSPVKPLPDIFSLGQNFPNPFNAETMISFAIPEKSFVNFTIYNLLGQKISTLVNSYYPAGYHQVLWNGKNDKAQDTPSGIYLYRMEAGNKNFTRKLIMLK
;
A
#
# COMPACT_ATOMS: atom_id res chain seq x y z
N TYR A 1 50.50 -36.08 99.32
CA TYR A 1 49.54 -35.17 99.94
C TYR A 1 48.56 -34.76 98.86
N VAL A 2 47.40 -35.42 98.82
CA VAL A 2 46.26 -34.96 98.03
C VAL A 2 45.63 -33.84 98.86
N TYR A 3 45.57 -32.63 98.31
CA TYR A 3 44.99 -31.46 98.96
C TYR A 3 43.48 -31.53 98.73
N THR A 4 42.73 -32.05 99.69
CA THR A 4 41.27 -31.84 99.77
C THR A 4 41.07 -30.45 100.37
N PRO A 5 40.41 -29.50 99.68
CA PRO A 5 40.10 -28.23 100.29
C PRO A 5 39.05 -28.48 101.38
N THR A 6 39.45 -28.39 102.63
CA THR A 6 38.55 -28.36 103.77
C THR A 6 37.75 -27.06 103.70
N CYS A 7 36.44 -27.12 103.46
CA CYS A 7 35.55 -25.98 103.73
C CYS A 7 35.83 -25.53 105.18
N PRO A 8 36.06 -24.23 105.45
CA PRO A 8 36.40 -23.76 106.78
C PRO A 8 35.31 -24.15 107.79
N GLU A 9 35.71 -24.58 108.98
CA GLU A 9 34.81 -24.98 110.07
C GLU A 9 33.57 -24.05 110.19
N CYS A 10 32.40 -24.67 110.09
CA CYS A 10 31.06 -24.07 110.00
C CYS A 10 30.73 -23.22 111.23
N ILE A 11 30.41 -21.93 111.04
CA ILE A 11 29.85 -21.08 112.11
C ILE A 11 28.31 -21.08 112.05
N THR A 12 27.73 -21.33 110.87
CA THR A 12 26.29 -21.50 110.63
C THR A 12 26.08 -22.53 109.51
N ASP A 13 25.20 -23.49 109.78
CA ASP A 13 24.69 -24.54 108.88
C ASP A 13 23.18 -24.57 109.17
N ARG A 14 22.37 -24.14 108.20
CA ARG A 14 20.95 -23.81 108.43
C ARG A 14 20.05 -25.03 108.35
N ASP A 15 20.34 -25.94 107.44
CA ASP A 15 19.53 -27.13 107.17
C ASP A 15 20.13 -28.41 107.78
N GLY A 16 21.37 -28.35 108.27
CA GLY A 16 22.03 -29.38 109.07
C GLY A 16 22.64 -30.50 108.23
N ASP A 17 23.01 -30.23 106.97
CA ASP A 17 23.47 -31.23 106.02
C ASP A 17 24.98 -31.54 106.10
N GLY A 18 25.74 -30.74 106.87
CA GLY A 18 27.17 -30.89 107.05
C GLY A 18 28.03 -29.96 106.20
N PHE A 19 27.43 -29.10 105.38
CA PHE A 19 28.08 -27.99 104.67
C PHE A 19 27.63 -26.66 105.30
N GLY A 20 28.57 -25.76 105.59
CA GLY A 20 28.21 -24.43 106.12
C GLY A 20 27.61 -23.56 105.02
N ASN A 21 26.68 -22.65 105.35
CA ASN A 21 25.90 -21.82 104.40
C ASN A 21 26.66 -21.19 103.22
N VAL A 22 27.97 -20.92 103.35
CA VAL A 22 28.82 -20.30 102.30
C VAL A 22 29.35 -21.34 101.30
N CYS A 23 29.50 -22.59 101.74
CA CYS A 23 29.96 -23.71 100.93
C CYS A 23 28.81 -24.64 100.49
N ASP A 24 27.59 -24.36 100.97
CA ASP A 24 26.39 -25.15 100.74
C ASP A 24 25.64 -24.60 99.51
N ASN A 25 25.54 -25.42 98.46
CA ASN A 25 24.84 -25.06 97.23
C ASN A 25 23.30 -25.12 97.36
N CYS A 26 22.78 -25.54 98.51
CA CYS A 26 21.36 -25.44 98.86
C CYS A 26 21.15 -24.97 100.31
N GLU A 27 21.44 -23.69 100.60
CA GLU A 27 21.42 -23.06 101.94
C GLU A 27 20.17 -23.29 102.83
N TYR A 28 19.10 -23.84 102.29
CA TYR A 28 17.83 -24.11 102.98
C TYR A 28 17.30 -25.54 102.79
N VAL A 29 17.96 -26.40 102.01
CA VAL A 29 17.48 -27.73 101.61
C VAL A 29 18.55 -28.77 101.84
N PHE A 30 18.37 -29.58 102.90
CA PHE A 30 19.31 -30.61 103.32
C PHE A 30 19.78 -31.49 102.15
N ASN A 31 21.04 -31.33 101.72
CA ASN A 31 21.60 -32.01 100.55
C ASN A 31 23.08 -32.41 100.79
N PRO A 32 23.36 -33.34 101.73
CA PRO A 32 24.72 -33.67 102.18
C PRO A 32 25.66 -34.24 101.10
N GLU A 33 25.11 -34.60 99.93
CA GLU A 33 25.89 -35.07 98.78
C GLU A 33 26.36 -33.91 97.88
N GLN A 34 25.79 -32.70 98.05
CA GLN A 34 26.09 -31.45 97.34
C GLN A 34 26.21 -31.68 95.82
N ILE A 35 25.28 -32.49 95.29
CA ILE A 35 25.18 -32.74 93.85
C ILE A 35 24.75 -31.44 93.19
N ASP A 36 25.49 -31.06 92.16
CA ASP A 36 25.31 -29.90 91.30
C ASP A 36 25.69 -30.40 89.91
N THR A 37 24.68 -30.83 89.17
CA THR A 37 24.84 -31.59 87.93
C THR A 37 25.31 -30.70 86.78
N ASP A 38 24.91 -29.43 86.73
CA ASP A 38 25.27 -28.48 85.67
C ASP A 38 26.37 -27.47 86.06
N GLY A 39 26.71 -27.36 87.35
CA GLY A 39 27.84 -26.58 87.87
C GLY A 39 27.54 -25.10 88.10
N ASP A 40 26.28 -24.70 88.24
CA ASP A 40 25.86 -23.30 88.40
C ASP A 40 25.96 -22.79 89.85
N LYS A 41 26.28 -23.69 90.79
CA LYS A 41 26.40 -23.50 92.25
C LYS A 41 25.08 -23.47 93.01
N ILE A 42 23.99 -23.86 92.37
CA ILE A 42 22.71 -24.23 92.97
C ILE A 42 22.67 -25.75 92.96
N GLY A 43 22.40 -26.38 94.11
CA GLY A 43 22.38 -27.84 94.18
C GLY A 43 21.11 -28.43 93.59
N ASP A 44 21.18 -29.65 93.04
CA ASP A 44 20.07 -30.34 92.36
C ASP A 44 18.78 -30.42 93.19
N LEU A 45 18.85 -30.35 94.53
CA LEU A 45 17.68 -30.42 95.41
C LEU A 45 16.95 -29.09 95.59
N CYS A 46 17.57 -27.96 95.26
CA CYS A 46 17.01 -26.62 95.37
C CYS A 46 17.05 -25.83 94.06
N ASP A 47 17.53 -26.47 93.00
CA ASP A 47 17.53 -25.96 91.64
C ASP A 47 16.21 -26.34 90.94
N GLU A 48 15.55 -25.36 90.31
CA GLU A 48 14.36 -25.58 89.49
C GLU A 48 14.73 -26.16 88.11
N CYS A 49 15.97 -25.94 87.68
CA CYS A 49 16.55 -26.42 86.44
C CYS A 49 17.87 -27.21 86.64
N PRO A 50 17.87 -28.35 87.37
CA PRO A 50 19.08 -29.07 87.81
C PRO A 50 20.04 -29.59 86.72
N ASN A 51 19.73 -29.40 85.44
CA ASN A 51 20.55 -29.85 84.32
C ASN A 51 20.86 -28.70 83.35
N ASP A 52 20.65 -27.46 83.78
CA ASP A 52 20.84 -26.26 83.00
C ASP A 52 21.34 -25.09 83.84
N SER A 53 22.62 -24.80 83.69
CA SER A 53 23.28 -23.73 84.44
C SER A 53 22.76 -22.31 84.16
N LEU A 54 21.99 -22.13 83.09
CA LEU A 54 21.37 -20.83 82.77
C LEU A 54 20.06 -20.60 83.51
N ASN A 55 19.47 -21.65 84.08
CA ASN A 55 18.17 -21.64 84.75
C ASN A 55 17.04 -21.10 83.87
N ASP A 56 15.89 -20.84 84.47
CA ASP A 56 14.79 -20.06 83.89
C ASP A 56 15.14 -18.56 83.93
N TRP A 57 15.84 -18.09 82.89
CA TRP A 57 16.38 -16.72 82.85
C TRP A 57 15.27 -15.66 82.74
N ASP A 58 14.19 -15.96 82.04
CA ASP A 58 13.11 -15.02 81.75
C ASP A 58 11.87 -15.18 82.66
N GLN A 59 11.87 -16.20 83.51
CA GLN A 59 10.90 -16.49 84.56
C GLN A 59 9.52 -16.88 84.03
N ASP A 60 9.49 -17.64 82.94
CA ASP A 60 8.25 -18.13 82.33
C ASP A 60 7.85 -19.54 82.81
N GLY A 61 8.74 -20.21 83.55
CA GLY A 61 8.57 -21.55 84.10
C GLY A 61 9.20 -22.67 83.28
N ILE A 62 9.94 -22.35 82.22
CA ILE A 62 10.67 -23.29 81.36
C ILE A 62 12.19 -23.07 81.53
N CYS A 63 12.96 -24.15 81.61
CA CYS A 63 14.42 -24.05 81.72
C CYS A 63 15.05 -23.66 80.37
N ALA A 64 16.03 -22.76 80.36
CA ALA A 64 16.63 -22.20 79.14
C ALA A 64 17.17 -23.26 78.14
N ASN A 65 17.57 -24.44 78.60
CA ASN A 65 18.03 -25.53 77.73
C ASN A 65 16.93 -26.24 76.92
N ILE A 66 15.67 -26.10 77.32
CA ILE A 66 14.50 -26.66 76.64
C ILE A 66 13.50 -25.59 76.19
N ASP A 67 13.74 -24.34 76.57
CA ASP A 67 12.99 -23.17 76.16
C ASP A 67 13.35 -22.77 74.72
N ASN A 68 12.34 -22.64 73.85
CA ASN A 68 12.54 -22.16 72.48
C ASN A 68 12.61 -20.62 72.38
N CYS A 69 12.43 -19.88 73.48
CA CYS A 69 12.75 -18.46 73.62
C CYS A 69 13.42 -18.11 74.96
N PRO A 70 14.67 -18.56 75.24
CA PRO A 70 15.34 -18.49 76.56
C PRO A 70 15.51 -17.10 77.22
N THR A 71 15.07 -16.03 76.57
CA THR A 71 15.22 -14.64 77.02
C THR A 71 13.92 -13.84 76.95
N LEU A 72 12.84 -14.43 76.44
CA LEU A 72 11.56 -13.78 76.20
C LEU A 72 10.40 -14.70 76.62
N PRO A 73 9.66 -14.34 77.71
CA PRO A 73 8.71 -15.27 78.31
C PRO A 73 7.65 -15.79 77.36
N ASN A 74 7.59 -17.11 77.16
CA ASN A 74 6.64 -17.79 76.29
C ASN A 74 6.27 -19.18 76.84
N ALA A 75 5.68 -19.20 78.03
CA ALA A 75 5.32 -20.44 78.74
C ALA A 75 4.43 -21.43 77.97
N ASP A 76 3.81 -21.01 76.87
CA ASP A 76 3.05 -21.87 75.96
C ASP A 76 3.93 -22.61 74.93
N GLN A 77 5.17 -22.16 74.74
CA GLN A 77 6.21 -22.73 73.88
C GLN A 77 5.69 -22.92 72.44
N THR A 78 4.87 -21.98 71.97
CA THR A 78 4.33 -22.01 70.61
C THR A 78 5.47 -21.82 69.61
N ASP A 79 5.50 -22.69 68.61
CA ASP A 79 6.43 -22.70 67.49
C ASP A 79 5.63 -23.14 66.25
N SER A 80 5.22 -22.15 65.46
CA SER A 80 4.23 -22.31 64.39
C SER A 80 4.80 -22.98 63.14
N ASP A 81 6.08 -22.79 62.84
CA ASP A 81 6.74 -23.32 61.65
C ASP A 81 7.73 -24.47 61.94
N ASN A 82 7.98 -24.76 63.22
CA ASN A 82 8.82 -25.83 63.75
C ASN A 82 10.31 -25.66 63.42
N ASP A 83 10.80 -24.44 63.45
CA ASP A 83 12.20 -24.11 63.21
C ASP A 83 13.09 -24.21 64.47
N GLY A 84 12.47 -24.28 65.65
CA GLY A 84 13.12 -24.39 66.95
C GLY A 84 13.26 -23.06 67.70
N ILE A 85 12.80 -21.96 67.13
CA ILE A 85 12.64 -20.64 67.74
C ILE A 85 11.14 -20.44 68.01
N GLY A 86 10.78 -20.01 69.22
CA GLY A 86 9.36 -19.82 69.56
C GLY A 86 8.77 -18.56 68.91
N ASP A 87 7.47 -18.57 68.61
CA ASP A 87 6.74 -17.45 68.00
C ASP A 87 6.93 -16.10 68.74
N ALA A 88 7.27 -16.15 70.03
CA ALA A 88 7.51 -14.96 70.86
C ALA A 88 8.84 -14.25 70.58
N CYS A 89 9.84 -14.96 70.06
CA CYS A 89 11.18 -14.48 69.78
C CYS A 89 11.64 -14.74 68.33
N ASP A 90 10.76 -15.32 67.51
CA ASP A 90 10.99 -15.56 66.09
C ASP A 90 10.68 -14.29 65.27
N ASN A 91 11.67 -13.84 64.50
CA ASN A 91 11.54 -12.70 63.59
C ASN A 91 10.82 -13.03 62.27
N CYS A 92 10.49 -14.31 62.03
CA CYS A 92 9.59 -14.79 60.99
C CYS A 92 8.68 -15.95 61.46
N PRO A 93 7.67 -15.70 62.34
CA PRO A 93 6.86 -16.73 63.04
C PRO A 93 6.07 -17.76 62.21
N LYS A 94 6.21 -17.76 60.89
CA LYS A 94 5.48 -18.66 59.97
C LYS A 94 6.40 -19.31 58.95
N ASP A 95 7.66 -18.92 58.89
CA ASP A 95 8.58 -19.25 57.82
C ASP A 95 9.89 -19.76 58.42
N PHE A 96 10.15 -21.07 58.27
CA PHE A 96 11.27 -21.76 58.92
C PHE A 96 12.62 -21.06 58.71
N ASN A 97 13.16 -20.40 59.75
CA ASN A 97 14.43 -19.66 59.73
C ASN A 97 15.23 -19.76 61.04
N PRO A 98 15.81 -20.94 61.37
CA PRO A 98 16.51 -21.16 62.64
C PRO A 98 17.75 -20.28 62.86
N ASP A 99 18.24 -19.60 61.82
CA ASP A 99 19.39 -18.70 61.88
C ASP A 99 19.02 -17.25 62.22
N GLN A 100 17.72 -16.91 62.19
CA GLN A 100 17.17 -15.61 62.59
C GLN A 100 17.94 -14.43 61.99
N ILE A 101 18.38 -14.57 60.74
CA ILE A 101 19.12 -13.52 60.02
C ILE A 101 18.19 -12.33 59.82
N ASP A 102 18.69 -11.14 60.18
CA ASP A 102 18.09 -9.83 59.98
C ASP A 102 19.23 -8.89 59.58
N ASN A 103 19.30 -8.52 58.29
CA ASN A 103 20.46 -7.81 57.75
C ASN A 103 20.38 -6.30 57.93
N ASP A 104 19.19 -5.72 58.03
CA ASP A 104 18.98 -4.28 58.18
C ASP A 104 18.58 -3.84 59.60
N GLY A 105 18.20 -4.78 60.46
CA GLY A 105 17.96 -4.60 61.87
C GLY A 105 16.56 -4.04 62.18
N ASP A 106 15.57 -4.32 61.35
CA ASP A 106 14.18 -3.85 61.53
C ASP A 106 13.31 -4.77 62.41
N GLU A 107 13.91 -5.81 63.01
CA GLU A 107 13.26 -6.85 63.82
C GLU A 107 12.42 -7.85 63.02
N ARG A 108 12.48 -7.81 61.67
CA ARG A 108 11.88 -8.80 60.79
C ARG A 108 12.97 -9.60 60.09
N GLY A 109 12.82 -10.92 60.08
CA GLY A 109 13.86 -11.76 59.49
C GLY A 109 13.93 -11.62 57.97
N ALA A 110 15.14 -11.79 57.44
CA ALA A 110 15.46 -11.77 56.02
C ALA A 110 14.54 -12.65 55.16
N LEU A 111 14.00 -13.73 55.73
CA LEU A 111 13.13 -14.67 55.04
C LEU A 111 11.72 -14.12 54.79
N CYS A 112 11.20 -13.30 55.70
CA CYS A 112 9.84 -12.80 55.67
C CYS A 112 9.77 -11.27 55.50
N ASP A 113 10.92 -10.61 55.41
CA ASP A 113 11.04 -9.19 55.10
C ASP A 113 11.02 -8.91 53.58
N CYS A 114 10.26 -7.88 53.19
CA CYS A 114 10.10 -7.52 51.78
C CYS A 114 11.37 -6.92 51.18
N ASN A 115 12.23 -6.32 52.00
CA ASN A 115 13.48 -5.70 51.55
C ASN A 115 14.53 -5.73 52.66
N ASP A 116 15.17 -6.88 52.82
CA ASP A 116 16.19 -7.21 53.84
C ASP A 116 17.50 -6.37 53.73
N ASN A 117 17.50 -5.28 52.97
CA ASN A 117 18.60 -4.29 52.98
C ASN A 117 18.10 -2.89 53.34
N ASP A 118 16.83 -2.73 53.72
CA ASP A 118 16.17 -1.46 53.97
C ASP A 118 15.30 -1.51 55.24
N PRO A 119 15.76 -0.88 56.35
CA PRO A 119 15.12 -0.98 57.65
C PRO A 119 13.74 -0.28 57.74
N GLU A 120 13.25 0.31 56.65
CA GLU A 120 11.90 0.88 56.57
C GLU A 120 10.82 -0.16 56.20
N ASN A 121 11.17 -1.43 55.94
CA ASN A 121 10.25 -2.51 55.56
C ASN A 121 9.27 -2.09 54.46
N ILE A 122 9.82 -1.49 53.39
CA ILE A 122 8.98 -0.88 52.36
C ILE A 122 8.34 -1.99 51.53
N ILE A 123 7.02 -2.12 51.66
CA ILE A 123 6.19 -2.89 50.74
C ILE A 123 6.41 -2.31 49.33
N VAL A 124 6.92 -3.14 48.42
CA VAL A 124 7.16 -2.72 47.04
C VAL A 124 5.84 -2.63 46.29
N VAL A 125 5.61 -1.49 45.66
CA VAL A 125 4.48 -1.27 44.75
C VAL A 125 4.91 -1.69 43.34
N TRP A 126 4.15 -2.62 42.77
CA TRP A 126 4.33 -3.17 41.43
C TRP A 126 3.18 -2.71 40.54
N TYR A 127 3.47 -2.36 39.30
CA TYR A 127 2.53 -1.82 38.31
C TYR A 127 2.35 -2.84 37.19
N ILE A 128 1.12 -3.10 36.76
CA ILE A 128 0.88 -4.12 35.72
C ILE A 128 1.57 -3.70 34.42
N ASP A 129 2.23 -4.64 33.76
CA ASP A 129 2.91 -4.46 32.47
C ASP A 129 2.23 -5.43 31.49
N LYS A 130 1.16 -4.99 30.85
CA LYS A 130 0.31 -5.84 30.00
C LYS A 130 0.95 -6.09 28.64
N ASP A 131 1.73 -5.16 28.12
CA ASP A 131 2.33 -5.24 26.79
C ASP A 131 3.78 -5.75 26.78
N GLY A 132 4.43 -5.79 27.94
CA GLY A 132 5.74 -6.40 28.19
C GLY A 132 6.93 -5.50 27.87
N ASP A 133 6.76 -4.17 27.88
CA ASP A 133 7.81 -3.21 27.53
C ASP A 133 8.70 -2.78 28.70
N SER A 134 8.44 -3.32 29.90
CA SER A 134 9.12 -3.03 31.18
C SER A 134 8.75 -1.70 31.86
N TYR A 135 7.74 -1.00 31.37
CA TYR A 135 7.03 0.07 32.05
C TYR A 135 5.64 -0.47 32.45
N GLY A 136 5.14 -0.03 33.59
CA GLY A 136 3.85 -0.46 34.08
C GLY A 136 2.88 0.70 34.28
N ASP A 137 1.59 0.38 34.22
CA ASP A 137 0.48 1.33 34.35
C ASP A 137 0.46 1.97 35.75
N PRO A 138 0.70 3.29 35.89
CA PRO A 138 0.67 3.96 37.19
C PRO A 138 -0.69 3.92 37.90
N ASP A 139 -1.78 3.66 37.17
CA ASP A 139 -3.14 3.59 37.70
C ASP A 139 -3.57 2.16 38.11
N ASP A 140 -2.79 1.12 37.77
CA ASP A 140 -3.06 -0.29 38.11
C ASP A 140 -1.84 -0.95 38.77
N SER A 141 -1.90 -1.04 40.10
CA SER A 141 -0.79 -1.51 40.93
C SER A 141 -1.21 -2.50 42.02
N THR A 142 -0.24 -3.30 42.46
CA THR A 142 -0.34 -4.22 43.60
C THR A 142 0.86 -4.09 44.51
N GLU A 143 0.66 -4.40 45.79
CA GLU A 143 1.68 -4.40 46.82
C GLU A 143 2.16 -5.84 47.07
N SER A 144 3.47 -6.10 46.99
CA SER A 144 4.04 -7.45 47.19
C SER A 144 5.54 -7.40 47.52
N CYS A 145 6.01 -8.30 48.40
CA CYS A 145 7.44 -8.49 48.63
C CYS A 145 8.14 -9.15 47.42
N GLU A 146 7.49 -10.15 46.82
CA GLU A 146 8.00 -10.82 45.63
C GLU A 146 7.50 -10.13 44.37
N HIS A 147 8.32 -10.12 43.32
CA HIS A 147 7.95 -9.66 41.98
C HIS A 147 6.77 -10.47 41.44
N PRO A 148 5.57 -9.88 41.29
CA PRO A 148 4.42 -10.59 40.74
C PRO A 148 4.57 -10.79 39.23
N ASP A 149 4.18 -11.96 38.74
CA ASP A 149 4.15 -12.25 37.30
C ASP A 149 3.29 -11.20 36.56
N GLY A 150 3.88 -10.54 35.55
CA GLY A 150 3.20 -9.54 34.73
C GLY A 150 3.13 -8.13 35.32
N TYR A 151 3.95 -7.83 36.33
CA TYR A 151 4.10 -6.48 36.88
C TYR A 151 5.56 -6.01 36.82
N VAL A 152 5.80 -4.70 36.92
CA VAL A 152 7.13 -4.09 36.99
C VAL A 152 7.17 -2.99 38.06
N SER A 153 8.36 -2.62 38.53
CA SER A 153 8.52 -1.58 39.57
C SER A 153 8.51 -0.16 39.00
N ASN A 154 8.65 -0.01 37.68
CA ASN A 154 8.65 1.27 36.99
C ASN A 154 7.23 1.63 36.55
N ASN A 155 6.69 2.74 37.04
CA ASN A 155 5.32 3.18 36.76
C ASN A 155 5.20 4.20 35.62
N GLY A 156 6.19 4.20 34.72
CA GLY A 156 6.32 5.22 33.70
C GLY A 156 5.46 4.99 32.46
N ASP A 157 4.65 3.93 32.38
CA ASP A 157 4.00 3.58 31.12
C ASP A 157 3.01 4.66 30.68
N CYS A 158 3.09 5.02 29.41
CA CYS A 158 2.21 5.98 28.78
C CYS A 158 0.96 5.31 28.19
N ASP A 159 1.05 4.08 27.69
CA ASP A 159 -0.07 3.26 27.22
C ASP A 159 0.26 1.77 27.40
N ASP A 160 -0.22 1.22 28.52
CA ASP A 160 -0.10 -0.18 28.93
C ASP A 160 -0.89 -1.18 28.04
N ASN A 161 -1.11 -0.85 26.77
CA ASN A 161 -1.59 -1.78 25.76
C ASN A 161 -0.75 -1.72 24.48
N ASP A 162 0.25 -0.84 24.41
CA ASP A 162 1.10 -0.61 23.25
C ASP A 162 2.56 -0.43 23.68
N SER A 163 3.33 -1.52 23.58
CA SER A 163 4.75 -1.58 23.94
C SER A 163 5.66 -0.63 23.15
N THR A 164 5.11 0.10 22.18
CA THR A 164 5.81 1.12 21.40
C THR A 164 5.59 2.53 21.93
N ILE A 165 4.75 2.73 22.95
CA ILE A 165 4.36 4.03 23.53
C ILE A 165 4.77 4.07 25.00
N SER A 166 6.06 4.29 25.22
CA SER A 166 6.66 4.41 26.55
C SER A 166 7.34 5.77 26.72
N PRO A 167 7.87 6.11 27.92
CA PRO A 167 8.66 7.33 28.11
C PRO A 167 9.89 7.45 27.20
N GLU A 168 10.33 6.34 26.60
CA GLU A 168 11.44 6.29 25.65
C GLU A 168 10.99 6.37 24.19
N LYS A 169 9.69 6.52 23.92
CA LYS A 169 9.15 6.67 22.56
C LYS A 169 9.80 7.85 21.84
N VAL A 170 10.45 7.54 20.72
CA VAL A 170 11.05 8.51 19.81
C VAL A 170 10.07 8.86 18.70
N TRP A 171 9.86 10.16 18.52
CA TRP A 171 9.12 10.76 17.41
C TRP A 171 10.09 11.50 16.50
N TYR A 172 9.86 11.47 15.19
CA TYR A 172 10.72 12.10 14.17
C TYR A 172 9.97 13.23 13.47
N ALA A 173 10.61 14.37 13.24
CA ALA A 173 9.96 15.52 12.59
C ALA A 173 9.46 15.13 11.19
N ASP A 174 8.30 15.65 10.80
CA ASP A 174 7.65 15.51 9.49
C ASP A 174 7.32 16.93 9.00
N ASP A 175 8.34 17.61 8.48
CA ASP A 175 8.30 19.04 8.17
C ASP A 175 7.48 19.34 6.90
N ASP A 176 7.37 18.37 5.98
CA ASP A 176 6.62 18.49 4.73
C ASP A 176 5.24 17.80 4.75
N SER A 177 4.89 17.14 5.86
CA SER A 177 3.59 16.55 6.16
C SER A 177 3.21 15.37 5.25
N ASP A 178 4.19 14.54 4.88
CA ASP A 178 4.00 13.39 4.00
C ASP A 178 3.92 12.04 4.75
N THR A 179 3.96 12.08 6.08
CA THR A 179 3.91 10.95 7.04
C THR A 179 5.21 10.17 7.23
N PHE A 180 6.30 10.56 6.57
CA PHE A 180 7.62 10.03 6.82
C PHE A 180 8.43 11.00 7.66
N GLY A 181 9.20 10.47 8.60
CA GLY A 181 9.94 11.32 9.54
C GLY A 181 11.43 11.37 9.26
N ASN A 182 12.05 12.46 9.69
CA ASN A 182 13.47 12.72 9.55
C ASN A 182 14.30 12.09 10.67
N SER A 183 15.18 11.14 10.31
CA SER A 183 16.09 10.48 11.28
C SER A 183 17.06 11.40 12.03
N SER A 184 17.26 12.64 11.56
CA SER A 184 18.17 13.62 12.17
C SER A 184 17.48 14.58 13.14
N ASP A 185 16.14 14.66 13.13
CA ASP A 185 15.37 15.50 14.03
C ASP A 185 14.33 14.66 14.77
N SER A 186 14.52 14.51 16.08
CA SER A 186 13.68 13.64 16.90
C SER A 186 13.47 14.17 18.32
N LEU A 187 12.34 13.79 18.90
CA LEU A 187 11.93 14.09 20.27
C LEU A 187 11.56 12.80 21.00
N ILE A 188 11.80 12.78 22.31
CA ILE A 188 11.44 11.66 23.17
C ILE A 188 10.34 12.11 24.12
N GLN A 189 9.15 11.51 24.03
CA GLN A 189 8.01 11.73 24.93
C GLN A 189 6.86 10.76 24.62
N CYS A 190 5.94 10.60 25.57
CA CYS A 190 4.74 9.76 25.45
C CYS A 190 3.86 10.15 24.26
N GLU A 191 3.41 11.41 24.25
CA GLU A 191 2.40 11.89 23.32
C GLU A 191 3.03 12.33 22.00
N GLN A 192 2.39 11.99 20.89
CA GLN A 192 2.82 12.41 19.56
C GLN A 192 2.82 13.96 19.47
N PRO A 193 3.99 14.57 19.20
CA PRO A 193 4.06 16.02 18.97
C PRO A 193 3.43 16.42 17.63
N GLU A 194 3.00 17.68 17.53
CA GLU A 194 2.55 18.24 16.26
C GLU A 194 3.72 18.27 15.24
N ASN A 195 3.47 17.81 14.01
CA ASN A 195 4.46 17.64 12.92
C ASN A 195 5.58 16.62 13.23
N PHE A 196 5.28 15.57 13.98
CA PHE A 196 6.19 14.43 14.14
C PHE A 196 5.46 13.11 13.89
N VAL A 197 6.18 12.08 13.44
CA VAL A 197 5.69 10.73 13.17
C VAL A 197 6.56 9.66 13.84
N ASP A 198 6.08 8.42 13.87
CA ASP A 198 6.70 7.29 14.59
C ASP A 198 7.77 6.53 13.77
N ASN A 199 8.14 7.04 12.60
CA ASN A 199 9.09 6.43 11.69
C ASN A 199 10.12 7.45 11.22
N ASN A 200 11.31 6.99 10.84
CA ASN A 200 12.44 7.83 10.46
C ASN A 200 12.88 7.61 9.01
N ASN A 201 11.93 7.28 8.15
CA ASN A 201 12.21 6.76 6.82
C ASN A 201 12.20 7.86 5.74
N ASP A 202 12.06 9.13 6.10
CA ASP A 202 12.03 10.18 5.09
C ASP A 202 13.39 10.35 4.40
N CYS A 203 13.33 10.49 3.08
CA CYS A 203 14.48 10.73 2.23
C CYS A 203 14.79 12.24 2.10
N ASP A 204 13.78 13.12 2.08
CA ASP A 204 13.92 14.57 2.08
C ASP A 204 12.72 15.25 2.75
N ASP A 205 12.88 15.55 4.04
CA ASP A 205 11.92 16.20 4.95
C ASP A 205 11.51 17.64 4.56
N ASN A 206 11.92 18.11 3.38
CA ASN A 206 11.47 19.39 2.81
C ASN A 206 10.67 19.21 1.52
N ASP A 207 10.51 17.98 1.02
CA ASP A 207 9.83 17.66 -0.23
C ASP A 207 9.04 16.35 -0.12
N SER A 208 7.74 16.50 0.17
CA SER A 208 6.75 15.43 0.29
C SER A 208 6.63 14.48 -0.91
N THR A 209 7.30 14.79 -2.03
CA THR A 209 7.36 13.93 -3.20
C THR A 209 8.60 13.03 -3.23
N ILE A 210 9.55 13.19 -2.31
CA ILE A 210 10.80 12.44 -2.23
C ILE A 210 10.82 11.66 -0.91
N ASN A 211 10.08 10.56 -0.90
CA ASN A 211 9.97 9.66 0.24
C ASN A 211 10.19 8.20 -0.20
N PRO A 212 10.16 7.20 0.70
CA PRO A 212 10.38 5.79 0.34
C PRO A 212 9.41 5.22 -0.70
N LYS A 213 8.30 5.90 -0.98
CA LYS A 213 7.31 5.52 -1.99
C LYS A 213 7.48 6.29 -3.31
N LYS A 214 8.48 7.16 -3.45
CA LYS A 214 8.76 7.89 -4.69
C LYS A 214 8.95 6.93 -5.86
N VAL A 215 8.13 7.12 -6.89
CA VAL A 215 8.16 6.37 -8.15
C VAL A 215 8.98 7.14 -9.17
N TRP A 216 9.94 6.46 -9.78
CA TRP A 216 10.74 6.93 -10.89
C TRP A 216 10.38 6.12 -12.14
N TYR A 217 10.30 6.74 -13.32
CA TYR A 217 9.94 6.12 -14.59
C TYR A 217 11.12 6.12 -15.55
N ALA A 218 11.35 5.01 -16.27
CA ALA A 218 12.51 4.88 -17.14
C ALA A 218 12.46 5.90 -18.29
N ASP A 219 13.61 6.47 -18.64
CA ASP A 219 13.83 7.44 -19.72
C ASP A 219 15.01 6.92 -20.57
N ASN A 220 14.71 5.95 -21.43
CA ASN A 220 15.70 5.20 -22.22
C ASN A 220 16.16 5.95 -23.48
N ASP A 221 15.35 6.88 -23.98
CA ASP A 221 15.69 7.71 -25.14
C ASP A 221 16.20 9.12 -24.78
N SER A 222 16.26 9.42 -23.48
CA SER A 222 16.87 10.62 -22.89
C SER A 222 16.15 11.91 -23.27
N ASP A 223 14.83 11.87 -23.38
CA ASP A 223 13.99 13.01 -23.74
C ASP A 223 13.37 13.74 -22.54
N THR A 224 13.65 13.26 -21.31
CA THR A 224 13.16 13.73 -20.01
C THR A 224 11.74 13.35 -19.63
N PHE A 225 11.07 12.54 -20.45
CA PHE A 225 9.76 11.98 -20.17
C PHE A 225 9.88 10.49 -19.88
N GLY A 226 9.17 10.03 -18.85
CA GLY A 226 9.33 8.66 -18.38
C GLY A 226 8.24 7.73 -18.87
N ASN A 227 8.59 6.46 -19.03
CA ASN A 227 7.68 5.40 -19.44
C ASN A 227 6.80 4.92 -18.30
N SER A 228 5.49 5.11 -18.40
CA SER A 228 4.52 4.63 -17.39
C SER A 228 4.53 3.11 -17.15
N SER A 229 5.06 2.32 -18.09
CA SER A 229 5.12 0.85 -18.00
C SER A 229 6.42 0.33 -17.40
N ASP A 230 7.44 1.17 -17.19
CA ASP A 230 8.71 0.80 -16.57
C ASP A 230 9.06 1.78 -15.45
N SER A 231 8.98 1.31 -14.20
CA SER A 231 9.13 2.18 -13.03
C SER A 231 9.83 1.47 -11.86
N LEU A 232 10.47 2.27 -11.02
CA LEU A 232 11.14 1.85 -9.79
C LEU A 232 10.65 2.68 -8.61
N ILE A 233 10.65 2.09 -7.42
CA ILE A 233 10.29 2.78 -6.17
C ILE A 233 11.53 2.86 -5.28
N GLN A 234 12.02 4.08 -5.01
CA GLN A 234 13.13 4.35 -4.09
C GLN A 234 13.32 5.86 -3.87
N CYS A 235 14.04 6.23 -2.81
CA CYS A 235 14.40 7.61 -2.48
C CYS A 235 15.14 8.34 -3.61
N GLU A 236 16.31 7.82 -3.97
CA GLU A 236 17.23 8.48 -4.87
C GLU A 236 16.85 8.22 -6.33
N GLN A 237 16.94 9.26 -7.16
CA GLN A 237 16.73 9.14 -8.61
C GLN A 237 17.73 8.15 -9.22
N PRO A 238 17.29 7.00 -9.77
CA PRO A 238 18.17 6.11 -10.52
C PRO A 238 18.61 6.73 -11.85
N GLU A 239 19.75 6.28 -12.36
CA GLU A 239 20.26 6.68 -13.67
C GLU A 239 19.30 6.25 -14.79
N ASN A 240 19.00 7.16 -15.73
CA ASN A 240 18.02 7.00 -16.81
C ASN A 240 16.57 6.81 -16.34
N PHE A 241 16.19 7.46 -15.24
CA PHE A 241 14.79 7.58 -14.84
C PHE A 241 14.44 9.03 -14.51
N VAL A 242 13.16 9.39 -14.64
CA VAL A 242 12.59 10.71 -14.34
C VAL A 242 11.34 10.60 -13.46
N ASP A 243 10.86 11.72 -12.93
CA ASP A 243 9.77 11.78 -11.95
C ASP A 243 8.36 11.91 -12.59
N ASN A 244 8.27 11.79 -13.92
CA ASN A 244 7.04 11.90 -14.68
C ASN A 244 6.86 10.69 -15.61
N ASN A 245 5.62 10.38 -15.98
CA ASN A 245 5.27 9.18 -16.75
C ASN A 245 4.63 9.50 -18.11
N ASN A 246 5.08 10.57 -18.75
CA ASN A 246 4.42 11.15 -19.92
C ASN A 246 4.90 10.58 -21.26
N ASP A 247 5.81 9.61 -21.26
CA ASP A 247 6.31 8.98 -22.46
C ASP A 247 5.54 7.69 -22.80
N CYS A 248 5.00 7.65 -24.02
CA CYS A 248 4.30 6.50 -24.57
C CYS A 248 5.19 5.60 -25.45
N ASP A 249 6.36 6.07 -25.91
CA ASP A 249 7.34 5.32 -26.69
C ASP A 249 8.78 5.67 -26.27
N ASP A 250 9.20 4.98 -25.21
CA ASP A 250 10.52 5.03 -24.55
C ASP A 250 11.69 4.53 -25.42
N THR A 251 11.51 4.50 -26.74
CA THR A 251 12.56 4.25 -27.72
C THR A 251 12.70 5.39 -28.72
N ASN A 252 11.85 6.42 -28.65
CA ASN A 252 11.73 7.47 -29.65
C ASN A 252 11.30 8.83 -29.08
N ASN A 253 12.31 9.68 -28.86
CA ASN A 253 12.20 11.03 -28.32
C ASN A 253 11.38 12.05 -29.14
N GLU A 254 10.83 11.66 -30.29
CA GLU A 254 9.87 12.48 -31.04
C GLU A 254 8.41 12.24 -30.60
N ILE A 255 8.12 11.23 -29.77
CA ILE A 255 6.78 10.82 -29.33
C ILE A 255 6.57 11.17 -27.85
N LEU A 256 6.56 12.48 -27.59
CA LEU A 256 6.67 13.06 -26.25
C LEU A 256 5.40 13.03 -25.37
N SER A 257 4.21 12.78 -25.92
CA SER A 257 2.92 12.56 -25.21
C SER A 257 1.67 12.71 -26.11
N GLU A 258 0.59 12.04 -25.69
CA GLU A 258 -0.81 12.06 -26.17
C GLU A 258 -1.12 11.47 -27.55
N LEU A 259 -1.28 10.13 -27.60
CA LEU A 259 -2.12 9.50 -28.63
C LEU A 259 -3.60 9.75 -28.29
N PHE A 260 -4.29 10.44 -29.20
CA PHE A 260 -5.74 10.60 -29.16
C PHE A 260 -6.41 9.42 -29.83
N TRP A 261 -7.33 8.79 -29.11
CA TRP A 261 -8.22 7.75 -29.60
C TRP A 261 -9.64 8.29 -29.65
N TYR A 262 -10.41 7.92 -30.67
CA TYR A 262 -11.75 8.43 -30.95
C TYR A 262 -12.74 7.28 -30.87
N ALA A 263 -13.86 7.46 -30.17
CA ALA A 263 -14.84 6.40 -29.98
C ALA A 263 -15.37 5.93 -31.34
N ASP A 264 -15.45 4.62 -31.52
CA ASP A 264 -15.97 3.93 -32.71
C ASP A 264 -17.13 3.06 -32.24
N VAL A 265 -18.31 3.66 -32.16
CA VAL A 265 -19.50 3.10 -31.52
C VAL A 265 -20.19 2.08 -32.42
N ASP A 266 -20.10 2.24 -33.74
CA ASP A 266 -20.70 1.33 -34.70
C ASP A 266 -19.74 0.29 -35.30
N GLY A 267 -18.44 0.43 -35.04
CA GLY A 267 -17.40 -0.56 -35.35
C GLY A 267 -16.95 -0.56 -36.80
N ASP A 268 -17.13 0.54 -37.53
CA ASP A 268 -16.76 0.66 -38.93
C ASP A 268 -15.28 1.06 -39.15
N GLY A 269 -14.57 1.39 -38.06
CA GLY A 269 -13.16 1.76 -38.03
C GLY A 269 -12.88 3.26 -38.14
N TYR A 270 -13.92 4.09 -38.19
CA TYR A 270 -13.84 5.54 -38.08
C TYR A 270 -14.39 5.96 -36.72
N GLY A 271 -13.73 6.91 -36.05
CA GLY A 271 -14.16 7.38 -34.74
C GLY A 271 -14.66 8.81 -34.73
N ASP A 272 -15.41 9.18 -33.68
CA ASP A 272 -15.97 10.51 -33.48
C ASP A 272 -14.95 11.50 -32.86
N LEU A 273 -14.67 12.58 -33.60
CA LEU A 273 -13.80 13.68 -33.14
C LEU A 273 -14.29 14.34 -31.84
N THR A 274 -15.59 14.30 -31.55
CA THR A 274 -16.17 14.89 -30.34
C THR A 274 -16.02 14.02 -29.10
N THR A 275 -15.77 12.72 -29.29
CA THR A 275 -15.63 11.73 -28.23
C THR A 275 -14.24 11.11 -28.28
N ARG A 276 -13.28 11.75 -27.61
CA ARG A 276 -11.87 11.31 -27.59
C ARG A 276 -11.36 10.95 -26.21
N GLN A 277 -10.36 10.07 -26.17
CA GLN A 277 -9.63 9.65 -24.98
C GLN A 277 -8.12 9.71 -25.23
N ASN A 278 -7.37 10.12 -24.20
CA ASN A 278 -5.90 10.10 -24.21
C ASN A 278 -5.44 8.78 -23.59
N SER A 279 -4.62 8.02 -24.30
CA SER A 279 -4.07 6.75 -23.80
C SER A 279 -2.86 6.32 -24.62
N CYS A 280 -1.81 5.79 -23.98
CA CYS A 280 -0.66 5.24 -24.70
C CYS A 280 -0.97 3.92 -25.44
N ILE A 281 -2.03 3.21 -25.01
CA ILE A 281 -2.54 2.01 -25.68
C ILE A 281 -3.94 2.28 -26.27
N GLN A 282 -4.28 1.65 -27.38
CA GLN A 282 -5.63 1.72 -27.96
C GLN A 282 -6.68 1.22 -26.95
N PRO A 283 -7.62 2.06 -26.50
CA PRO A 283 -8.75 1.61 -25.69
C PRO A 283 -9.72 0.76 -26.52
N ASP A 284 -10.43 -0.17 -25.87
CA ASP A 284 -11.47 -0.96 -26.52
C ASP A 284 -12.58 -0.04 -27.06
N SER A 285 -13.02 -0.26 -28.31
CA SER A 285 -14.04 0.54 -29.01
C SER A 285 -13.62 1.99 -29.31
N PHE A 286 -12.30 2.24 -29.41
CA PHE A 286 -11.77 3.49 -29.94
C PHE A 286 -10.78 3.21 -31.07
N VAL A 287 -10.67 4.12 -32.04
CA VAL A 287 -9.75 4.06 -33.17
C VAL A 287 -8.96 5.36 -33.31
N ALA A 288 -7.83 5.31 -34.02
CA ALA A 288 -6.98 6.51 -34.21
C ALA A 288 -7.54 7.47 -35.27
N ASP A 289 -8.40 6.97 -36.16
CA ASP A 289 -9.07 7.79 -37.17
C ASP A 289 -10.28 8.50 -36.56
N PHE A 290 -10.37 9.81 -36.72
CA PHE A 290 -11.44 10.65 -36.16
C PHE A 290 -12.46 11.13 -37.18
N THR A 291 -12.41 10.58 -38.40
CA THR A 291 -13.12 11.14 -39.53
C THR A 291 -14.57 10.66 -39.64
N ASP A 292 -15.11 10.00 -38.63
CA ASP A 292 -16.49 9.53 -38.69
C ASP A 292 -17.47 10.71 -38.77
N CYS A 293 -18.44 10.53 -39.65
CA CYS A 293 -19.49 11.47 -39.93
C CYS A 293 -20.80 11.10 -39.25
N ASN A 294 -20.98 9.85 -38.84
CA ASN A 294 -22.07 9.42 -37.98
C ASN A 294 -21.70 8.13 -37.22
N ASP A 295 -21.19 8.31 -36.01
CA ASP A 295 -20.77 7.29 -35.04
C ASP A 295 -21.93 6.48 -34.44
N THR A 296 -23.00 6.30 -35.20
CA THR A 296 -24.13 5.43 -34.86
C THR A 296 -24.65 4.65 -36.07
N ASP A 297 -24.09 4.88 -37.27
CA ASP A 297 -24.49 4.21 -38.50
C ASP A 297 -23.24 3.85 -39.34
N PRO A 298 -22.86 2.56 -39.39
CA PRO A 298 -21.62 2.12 -40.04
C PRO A 298 -21.65 2.26 -41.57
N ASN A 299 -22.78 2.71 -42.13
CA ASN A 299 -22.92 3.02 -43.55
C ASN A 299 -22.68 4.52 -43.86
N ILE A 300 -22.51 5.38 -42.85
CA ILE A 300 -22.36 6.84 -42.98
C ILE A 300 -21.01 7.27 -42.41
N ASN A 301 -19.97 7.07 -43.21
CA ASN A 301 -18.59 7.43 -42.94
C ASN A 301 -17.98 8.12 -44.18
N PRO A 302 -16.69 8.49 -44.16
CA PRO A 302 -16.07 9.18 -45.28
C PRO A 302 -16.06 8.40 -46.60
N ASN A 303 -16.23 7.07 -46.54
CA ASN A 303 -16.27 6.18 -47.69
C ASN A 303 -17.69 5.75 -48.11
N SER A 304 -18.74 6.32 -47.50
CA SER A 304 -20.13 6.07 -47.88
C SER A 304 -20.38 6.31 -49.35
N ILE A 305 -21.10 5.37 -49.97
CA ILE A 305 -21.47 5.42 -51.38
C ILE A 305 -22.92 5.88 -51.49
N TRP A 306 -23.12 6.97 -52.22
CA TRP A 306 -24.41 7.54 -52.56
C TRP A 306 -24.71 7.24 -54.03
N TYR A 307 -25.90 6.74 -54.31
CA TYR A 307 -26.38 6.34 -55.63
C TYR A 307 -27.39 7.39 -56.13
N TYR A 308 -27.26 7.84 -57.39
CA TYR A 308 -28.15 8.88 -57.92
C TYR A 308 -29.57 8.34 -58.08
N ASP A 309 -30.55 9.09 -57.58
CA ASP A 309 -31.97 8.79 -57.60
C ASP A 309 -32.67 9.89 -58.41
N GLU A 310 -32.88 9.64 -59.70
CA GLU A 310 -33.43 10.63 -60.64
C GLU A 310 -34.94 10.79 -60.46
N ASP A 311 -35.65 9.67 -60.29
CA ASP A 311 -37.10 9.60 -60.26
C ASP A 311 -37.71 9.74 -58.84
N ASN A 312 -36.85 9.76 -57.81
CA ASN A 312 -37.16 9.92 -56.39
C ASN A 312 -37.96 8.76 -55.79
N ASP A 313 -37.70 7.53 -56.23
CA ASP A 313 -38.31 6.31 -55.68
C ASP A 313 -37.56 5.70 -54.47
N ASN A 314 -36.40 6.28 -54.12
CA ASN A 314 -35.45 5.88 -53.07
C ASN A 314 -34.51 4.71 -53.40
N TYR A 315 -34.46 4.25 -54.64
CA TYR A 315 -33.41 3.37 -55.14
C TYR A 315 -32.51 4.17 -56.06
N GLY A 316 -31.21 3.96 -55.95
CA GLY A 316 -30.26 4.70 -56.77
C GLY A 316 -29.59 3.84 -57.86
N ASP A 317 -29.27 4.51 -58.96
CA ASP A 317 -28.53 3.95 -60.09
C ASP A 317 -27.08 3.63 -59.69
N THR A 318 -26.72 2.35 -59.77
CA THR A 318 -25.36 1.86 -59.51
C THR A 318 -24.31 2.35 -60.50
N SER A 319 -24.73 2.91 -61.65
CA SER A 319 -23.88 3.46 -62.69
C SER A 319 -23.44 4.90 -62.42
N VAL A 320 -24.11 5.58 -61.48
CA VAL A 320 -23.87 6.97 -61.08
C VAL A 320 -23.75 7.05 -59.55
N ILE A 321 -22.51 7.09 -59.06
CA ILE A 321 -22.22 7.08 -57.62
C ILE A 321 -21.39 8.29 -57.19
N LEU A 322 -21.54 8.67 -55.92
CA LEU A 322 -20.73 9.65 -55.21
C LEU A 322 -20.24 9.08 -53.88
N TYR A 323 -19.08 9.54 -53.44
CA TYR A 323 -18.53 9.20 -52.13
C TYR A 323 -18.61 10.40 -51.19
N GLY A 324 -18.86 10.13 -49.91
CA GLY A 324 -18.63 11.08 -48.84
C GLY A 324 -19.71 11.06 -47.77
N CYS A 325 -19.47 11.84 -46.72
CA CYS A 325 -20.30 11.81 -45.53
C CYS A 325 -21.72 12.36 -45.69
N ASN A 326 -21.86 13.44 -46.46
CA ASN A 326 -23.13 14.14 -46.57
C ASN A 326 -23.88 13.63 -47.78
N GLN A 327 -25.15 13.25 -47.58
CA GLN A 327 -26.08 12.92 -48.65
C GLN A 327 -26.14 14.04 -49.68
N PRO A 328 -25.68 13.80 -50.93
CA PRO A 328 -25.86 14.74 -52.01
C PRO A 328 -27.34 14.82 -52.39
N LYS A 329 -27.76 15.98 -52.94
CA LYS A 329 -29.14 16.16 -53.40
C LYS A 329 -29.44 15.18 -54.55
N ASN A 330 -30.58 14.48 -54.47
CA ASN A 330 -31.00 13.43 -55.41
C ASN A 330 -30.09 12.20 -55.41
N TYR A 331 -29.51 11.85 -54.27
CA TYR A 331 -28.80 10.58 -54.10
C TYR A 331 -29.29 9.88 -52.83
N VAL A 332 -29.20 8.55 -52.81
CA VAL A 332 -29.64 7.68 -51.71
C VAL A 332 -28.58 6.62 -51.38
N LEU A 333 -28.64 6.02 -50.18
CA LEU A 333 -27.75 4.91 -49.80
C LEU A 333 -28.19 3.57 -50.38
N VAL A 334 -29.48 3.44 -50.70
CA VAL A 334 -30.06 2.20 -51.21
C VAL A 334 -29.71 2.06 -52.68
N LYS A 335 -28.96 1.00 -53.00
CA LYS A 335 -28.53 0.69 -54.36
C LYS A 335 -29.54 -0.18 -55.09
N GLY A 336 -29.41 -0.21 -56.41
CA GLY A 336 -29.97 -1.27 -57.23
C GLY A 336 -31.31 -0.92 -57.85
N ASP A 337 -31.46 0.35 -58.25
CA ASP A 337 -32.58 0.76 -59.07
C ASP A 337 -32.53 0.04 -60.43
N ASN A 338 -33.54 -0.79 -60.68
CA ASN A 338 -33.70 -1.52 -61.94
C ASN A 338 -34.52 -0.74 -62.98
N CYS A 339 -35.02 0.45 -62.66
CA CYS A 339 -35.58 1.42 -63.61
C CYS A 339 -35.14 2.87 -63.30
N PRO A 340 -33.84 3.23 -63.49
CA PRO A 340 -33.25 4.51 -63.08
C PRO A 340 -33.99 5.82 -63.43
N ASP A 341 -34.81 5.79 -64.49
CA ASP A 341 -35.52 6.96 -65.02
C ASP A 341 -37.04 6.91 -64.74
N THR A 342 -37.56 5.88 -64.07
CA THR A 342 -39.00 5.59 -63.97
C THR A 342 -39.40 5.08 -62.59
N TYR A 343 -40.02 5.97 -61.82
CA TYR A 343 -40.42 5.73 -60.41
C TYR A 343 -41.05 4.36 -60.18
N ASN A 344 -40.34 3.48 -59.46
CA ASN A 344 -40.74 2.09 -59.24
C ASN A 344 -40.29 1.54 -57.88
N PRO A 345 -40.84 2.04 -56.76
CA PRO A 345 -40.35 1.73 -55.41
C PRO A 345 -40.46 0.25 -54.99
N ASP A 346 -41.20 -0.57 -55.75
CA ASP A 346 -41.32 -2.02 -55.52
C ASP A 346 -40.19 -2.83 -56.19
N GLN A 347 -39.41 -2.22 -57.08
CA GLN A 347 -38.23 -2.79 -57.76
C GLN A 347 -38.51 -4.19 -58.34
N SER A 348 -39.74 -4.41 -58.83
CA SER A 348 -40.17 -5.71 -59.33
C SER A 348 -39.51 -6.03 -60.66
N ASP A 349 -38.90 -7.20 -60.74
CA ASP A 349 -38.28 -7.76 -61.95
C ASP A 349 -38.73 -9.23 -62.06
N SER A 350 -39.74 -9.47 -62.89
CA SER A 350 -40.40 -10.77 -63.02
C SER A 350 -39.55 -11.78 -63.79
N ASP A 351 -38.66 -11.33 -64.67
CA ASP A 351 -37.86 -12.21 -65.53
C ASP A 351 -36.38 -12.30 -65.09
N ASN A 352 -35.98 -11.52 -64.08
CA ASN A 352 -34.66 -11.41 -63.47
C ASN A 352 -33.56 -11.01 -64.46
N ASN A 353 -33.90 -10.21 -65.47
CA ASN A 353 -32.93 -9.71 -66.44
C ASN A 353 -32.15 -8.47 -65.94
N GLY A 354 -32.53 -7.90 -64.79
CA GLY A 354 -31.93 -6.71 -64.17
C GLY A 354 -32.59 -5.40 -64.56
N ILE A 355 -33.66 -5.42 -65.36
CA ILE A 355 -34.51 -4.29 -65.76
C ILE A 355 -35.88 -4.52 -65.10
N GLY A 356 -36.43 -3.48 -64.46
CA GLY A 356 -37.71 -3.61 -63.75
C GLY A 356 -38.91 -3.72 -64.70
N ASP A 357 -39.96 -4.41 -64.25
CA ASP A 357 -41.18 -4.71 -65.01
C ASP A 357 -41.85 -3.47 -65.62
N VAL A 358 -41.65 -2.29 -65.02
CA VAL A 358 -42.28 -1.03 -65.47
C VAL A 358 -41.51 -0.33 -66.59
N CYS A 359 -40.20 -0.61 -66.73
CA CYS A 359 -39.35 -0.06 -67.78
C CYS A 359 -38.89 -1.12 -68.78
N ASP A 360 -39.21 -2.39 -68.54
CA ASP A 360 -39.04 -3.51 -69.46
C ASP A 360 -40.17 -3.53 -70.50
N ASP A 361 -40.19 -2.53 -71.41
CA ASP A 361 -41.13 -2.52 -72.52
C ASP A 361 -40.63 -3.46 -73.62
N LEU A 362 -41.37 -4.56 -73.84
CA LEU A 362 -41.21 -5.51 -74.96
C LEU A 362 -41.51 -4.82 -76.31
N SER A 363 -40.73 -3.83 -76.71
CA SER A 363 -40.81 -3.17 -78.02
C SER A 363 -39.49 -2.52 -78.39
N THR A 364 -38.83 -3.11 -79.38
CA THR A 364 -37.72 -2.57 -80.21
C THR A 364 -37.48 -1.06 -80.07
N ALA A 365 -36.63 -0.67 -79.11
CA ALA A 365 -36.01 0.64 -79.04
C ALA A 365 -34.51 0.45 -79.33
N ILE A 366 -34.00 1.25 -80.26
CA ILE A 366 -32.58 1.41 -80.52
C ILE A 366 -31.94 1.83 -79.20
N GLU A 367 -30.83 1.19 -78.81
CA GLU A 367 -29.98 1.61 -77.70
C GLU A 367 -29.65 3.10 -77.86
N ASP A 368 -30.42 3.98 -77.22
CA ASP A 368 -29.89 5.25 -76.77
C ASP A 368 -29.35 4.92 -75.38
N SER A 369 -28.03 4.81 -75.28
CA SER A 369 -27.37 4.70 -73.99
C SER A 369 -27.90 5.84 -73.11
N PRO A 370 -28.33 5.58 -71.87
CA PRO A 370 -28.77 6.65 -70.99
C PRO A 370 -27.67 7.70 -70.94
N VAL A 371 -28.03 8.95 -71.21
CA VAL A 371 -27.11 10.08 -71.12
C VAL A 371 -26.82 10.24 -69.63
N LYS A 372 -25.78 9.55 -69.15
CA LYS A 372 -25.31 9.66 -67.77
C LYS A 372 -25.29 11.13 -67.37
N PRO A 373 -25.92 11.53 -66.25
CA PRO A 373 -25.87 12.91 -65.80
C PRO A 373 -24.41 13.32 -65.71
N LEU A 374 -24.03 14.27 -66.56
CA LEU A 374 -22.70 14.83 -66.52
C LEU A 374 -22.63 15.70 -65.26
N PRO A 375 -21.51 15.68 -64.53
CA PRO A 375 -21.37 16.55 -63.38
C PRO A 375 -21.52 18.01 -63.82
N ASP A 376 -22.23 18.84 -63.04
CA ASP A 376 -22.42 20.27 -63.37
C ASP A 376 -21.15 21.10 -63.12
N ILE A 377 -20.25 20.61 -62.28
CA ILE A 377 -19.04 21.31 -61.84
C ILE A 377 -17.82 20.38 -61.84
N PHE A 378 -16.64 20.98 -61.98
CA PHE A 378 -15.40 20.28 -61.66
C PHE A 378 -15.34 20.03 -60.15
N SER A 379 -15.07 18.79 -59.76
CA SER A 379 -14.88 18.44 -58.35
C SER A 379 -13.70 17.48 -58.17
N LEU A 380 -13.01 17.63 -57.05
CA LEU A 380 -12.00 16.70 -56.57
C LEU A 380 -12.45 16.17 -55.22
N GLY A 381 -12.73 14.87 -55.17
CA GLY A 381 -13.09 14.17 -53.95
C GLY A 381 -11.97 14.25 -52.92
N GLN A 382 -12.36 14.41 -51.66
CA GLN A 382 -11.45 14.15 -50.55
C GLN A 382 -11.27 12.64 -50.48
N ASN A 383 -10.03 12.15 -50.55
CA ASN A 383 -9.76 10.75 -50.29
C ASN A 383 -9.50 10.57 -48.80
N PHE A 384 -9.94 9.44 -48.27
CA PHE A 384 -9.77 9.10 -46.87
C PHE A 384 -8.83 7.90 -46.81
N PRO A 385 -7.77 7.97 -45.98
CA PRO A 385 -6.81 6.89 -45.88
C PRO A 385 -7.53 5.60 -45.48
N ASN A 386 -7.09 4.48 -46.04
CA ASN A 386 -7.31 3.20 -45.39
C ASN A 386 -6.05 2.93 -44.53
N PRO A 387 -6.16 2.90 -43.19
CA PRO A 387 -5.01 2.67 -42.30
C PRO A 387 -4.31 1.32 -42.52
N PHE A 388 -4.99 0.38 -43.18
CA PHE A 388 -4.51 -0.99 -43.45
C PHE A 388 -4.26 -1.25 -44.94
N ASN A 389 -4.38 -0.24 -45.81
CA ASN A 389 -4.09 -0.38 -47.23
C ASN A 389 -3.42 0.87 -47.82
N ALA A 390 -2.18 0.70 -48.32
CA ALA A 390 -1.43 1.76 -49.00
C ALA A 390 -2.04 2.19 -50.35
N GLU A 391 -3.05 1.48 -50.84
CA GLU A 391 -3.83 1.82 -52.03
C GLU A 391 -4.94 2.80 -51.71
N THR A 392 -4.89 3.99 -52.33
CA THR A 392 -5.90 5.04 -52.19
C THR A 392 -6.58 5.33 -53.52
N MET A 393 -7.90 5.13 -53.56
CA MET A 393 -8.76 5.53 -54.68
C MET A 393 -9.17 6.99 -54.53
N ILE A 394 -9.03 7.78 -55.59
CA ILE A 394 -9.35 9.21 -55.60
C ILE A 394 -10.36 9.49 -56.70
N SER A 395 -11.56 9.88 -56.29
CA SER A 395 -12.67 10.21 -57.20
C SER A 395 -12.62 11.68 -57.61
N PHE A 396 -12.92 11.98 -58.87
CA PHE A 396 -13.03 13.34 -59.38
C PHE A 396 -14.09 13.42 -60.49
N ALA A 397 -14.69 14.59 -60.67
CA ALA A 397 -15.73 14.82 -61.67
C ALA A 397 -15.32 15.93 -62.64
N ILE A 398 -15.56 15.73 -63.94
CA ILE A 398 -15.33 16.75 -64.96
C ILE A 398 -16.58 16.98 -65.82
N PRO A 399 -17.11 18.23 -65.88
CA PRO A 399 -18.38 18.56 -66.54
C PRO A 399 -18.29 18.52 -68.07
N GLU A 400 -17.09 18.71 -68.61
CA GLU A 400 -16.81 18.72 -70.03
C GLU A 400 -15.44 18.07 -70.31
N LYS A 401 -15.23 17.58 -71.54
CA LYS A 401 -13.97 16.96 -71.95
C LYS A 401 -12.81 17.92 -71.69
N SER A 402 -11.96 17.57 -70.73
CA SER A 402 -10.91 18.44 -70.21
C SER A 402 -9.58 17.70 -70.12
N PHE A 403 -8.49 18.44 -70.26
CA PHE A 403 -7.17 17.93 -69.91
C PHE A 403 -7.05 17.87 -68.39
N VAL A 404 -6.70 16.71 -67.85
CA VAL A 404 -6.54 16.48 -66.41
C VAL A 404 -5.08 16.16 -66.11
N ASN A 405 -4.47 16.96 -65.25
CA ASN A 405 -3.19 16.67 -64.63
C ASN A 405 -3.42 16.41 -63.14
N PHE A 406 -3.10 15.19 -62.71
CA PHE A 406 -3.24 14.75 -61.33
C PHE A 406 -1.88 14.35 -60.77
N THR A 407 -1.44 15.05 -59.73
CA THR A 407 -0.10 14.89 -59.17
C THR A 407 -0.12 14.84 -57.63
N ILE A 408 0.63 13.89 -57.06
CA ILE A 408 0.93 13.76 -55.63
C ILE A 408 2.21 14.54 -55.28
N TYR A 409 2.19 15.24 -54.16
CA TYR A 409 3.27 16.03 -53.58
C TYR A 409 3.48 15.67 -52.11
N ASN A 410 4.69 15.86 -51.60
CA ASN A 410 4.92 15.89 -50.15
C ASN A 410 4.58 17.27 -49.57
N LEU A 411 4.64 17.41 -48.24
CA LEU A 411 4.39 18.68 -47.54
C LEU A 411 5.34 19.83 -47.95
N LEU A 412 6.54 19.51 -48.46
CA LEU A 412 7.48 20.49 -48.99
C LEU A 412 7.13 20.95 -50.43
N GLY A 413 6.03 20.44 -51.00
CA GLY A 413 5.59 20.75 -52.36
C GLY A 413 6.40 20.06 -53.46
N GLN A 414 7.23 19.08 -53.11
CA GLN A 414 8.00 18.29 -54.07
C GLN A 414 7.11 17.20 -54.68
N LYS A 415 7.22 17.04 -56.00
CA LYS A 415 6.45 16.03 -56.74
C LYS A 415 6.89 14.61 -56.35
N ILE A 416 5.92 13.78 -55.98
CA ILE A 416 6.09 12.38 -55.62
C ILE A 416 5.67 11.46 -56.77
N SER A 417 4.46 11.64 -57.30
CA SER A 417 3.99 10.86 -58.45
C SER A 417 2.97 11.60 -59.31
N THR A 418 2.96 11.33 -60.61
CA THR A 418 1.93 11.84 -61.54
C THR A 418 1.00 10.69 -61.91
N LEU A 419 -0.24 10.72 -61.43
CA LEU A 419 -1.19 9.62 -61.63
C LEU A 419 -1.97 9.77 -62.94
N VAL A 420 -2.27 11.01 -63.33
CA VAL A 420 -3.00 11.32 -64.56
C VAL A 420 -2.34 12.48 -65.26
N ASN A 421 -2.20 12.39 -66.58
CA ASN A 421 -1.71 13.47 -67.42
C ASN A 421 -2.23 13.33 -68.85
N SER A 422 -3.55 13.39 -69.02
CA SER A 422 -4.22 13.14 -70.31
C SER A 422 -5.62 13.78 -70.38
N TYR A 423 -6.26 13.72 -71.55
CA TYR A 423 -7.64 14.17 -71.72
C TYR A 423 -8.62 13.11 -71.20
N TYR A 424 -9.57 13.56 -70.38
CA TYR A 424 -10.68 12.74 -69.90
C TYR A 424 -12.01 13.24 -70.51
N PRO A 425 -12.96 12.33 -70.85
CA PRO A 425 -14.29 12.71 -71.30
C PRO A 425 -15.14 13.24 -70.13
N ALA A 426 -16.17 14.03 -70.42
CA ALA A 426 -17.12 14.48 -69.39
C ALA A 426 -17.67 13.28 -68.59
N GLY A 427 -17.72 13.39 -67.28
CA GLY A 427 -18.18 12.31 -66.39
C GLY A 427 -17.43 12.26 -65.06
N TYR A 428 -17.78 11.23 -64.28
CA TYR A 428 -17.15 10.89 -63.00
C TYR A 428 -16.05 9.85 -63.23
N HIS A 429 -14.90 10.05 -62.59
CA HIS A 429 -13.69 9.26 -62.81
C HIS A 429 -13.01 8.92 -61.48
N GLN A 430 -12.16 7.90 -61.51
CA GLN A 430 -11.34 7.50 -60.38
C GLN A 430 -9.90 7.28 -60.80
N VAL A 431 -8.97 7.56 -59.89
CA VAL A 431 -7.56 7.22 -60.03
C VAL A 431 -7.03 6.56 -58.77
N LEU A 432 -6.24 5.50 -58.93
CA LEU A 432 -5.58 4.79 -57.85
C LEU A 432 -4.17 5.34 -57.62
N TRP A 433 -3.82 5.59 -56.36
CA TRP A 433 -2.43 5.71 -55.93
C TRP A 433 -2.08 4.56 -55.00
N ASN A 434 -0.95 3.89 -55.23
CA ASN A 434 -0.53 2.71 -54.47
C ASN A 434 0.59 3.00 -53.46
N GLY A 435 0.71 4.25 -53.00
CA GLY A 435 1.77 4.66 -52.06
C GLY A 435 3.19 4.64 -52.65
N LYS A 436 3.33 4.67 -53.98
CA LYS A 436 4.63 4.64 -54.67
C LYS A 436 4.91 5.92 -55.44
N ASN A 437 6.19 6.25 -55.60
CA ASN A 437 6.64 7.35 -56.44
C ASN A 437 6.70 6.95 -57.93
N ASP A 438 7.02 7.90 -58.83
CA ASP A 438 7.15 7.65 -60.28
C ASP A 438 8.19 6.58 -60.66
N LYS A 439 9.07 6.16 -59.72
CA LYS A 439 10.06 5.08 -59.90
C LYS A 439 9.59 3.75 -59.30
N ALA A 440 8.32 3.63 -58.93
CA ALA A 440 7.71 2.48 -58.26
C ALA A 440 8.36 2.12 -56.90
N GLN A 441 8.96 3.10 -56.22
CA GLN A 441 9.49 2.94 -54.86
C GLN A 441 8.46 3.39 -53.84
N ASP A 442 8.38 2.68 -52.72
CA ASP A 442 7.48 3.04 -51.62
C ASP A 442 7.83 4.41 -51.04
N THR A 443 6.78 5.16 -50.68
CA THR A 443 6.91 6.42 -49.96
C THR A 443 6.75 6.20 -48.45
N PRO A 444 7.35 7.04 -47.58
CA PRO A 444 7.20 6.91 -46.14
C PRO A 444 5.77 7.21 -45.68
N SER A 445 5.37 6.70 -44.51
CA SER A 445 4.15 7.13 -43.82
C SER A 445 4.21 8.63 -43.55
N GLY A 446 3.08 9.32 -43.69
CA GLY A 446 2.99 10.75 -43.46
C GLY A 446 1.94 11.43 -44.31
N ILE A 447 1.99 12.76 -44.32
CA ILE A 447 1.03 13.60 -45.01
C ILE A 447 1.53 13.95 -46.42
N TYR A 448 0.66 13.74 -47.40
CA TYR A 448 0.83 14.11 -48.79
C TYR A 448 -0.24 15.12 -49.21
N LEU A 449 0.02 15.82 -50.31
CA LEU A 449 -0.95 16.69 -50.97
C LEU A 449 -1.18 16.14 -52.37
N TYR A 450 -2.42 16.05 -52.80
CA TYR A 450 -2.72 15.73 -54.20
C TYR A 450 -3.44 16.89 -54.85
N ARG A 451 -3.04 17.14 -56.10
CA ARG A 451 -3.51 18.27 -56.88
C ARG A 451 -4.07 17.78 -58.20
N MET A 452 -5.28 18.24 -58.51
CA MET A 452 -5.91 18.06 -59.81
C MET A 452 -6.04 19.40 -60.52
N GLU A 453 -5.44 19.51 -61.69
CA GLU A 453 -5.63 20.61 -62.63
C GLU A 453 -6.51 20.09 -63.77
N ALA A 454 -7.72 20.65 -63.91
CA ALA A 454 -8.69 20.28 -64.94
C ALA A 454 -9.26 21.54 -65.60
N GLY A 455 -8.98 21.72 -66.90
CA GLY A 455 -9.32 22.96 -67.61
C GLY A 455 -8.63 24.18 -66.98
N ASN A 456 -9.43 25.16 -66.51
CA ASN A 456 -8.95 26.36 -65.79
C ASN A 456 -9.10 26.25 -64.27
N LYS A 457 -9.41 25.07 -63.73
CA LYS A 457 -9.62 24.84 -62.29
C LYS A 457 -8.45 24.08 -61.70
N ASN A 458 -8.09 24.43 -60.47
CA ASN A 458 -7.06 23.76 -59.70
C ASN A 458 -7.62 23.41 -58.33
N PHE A 459 -7.50 22.15 -57.95
CA PHE A 459 -7.98 21.61 -56.68
C PHE A 459 -6.83 20.96 -55.96
N THR A 460 -6.66 21.27 -54.68
CA THR A 460 -5.66 20.65 -53.81
C THR A 460 -6.38 20.09 -52.58
N ARG A 461 -6.01 18.88 -52.20
CA ARG A 461 -6.53 18.18 -51.03
C ARG A 461 -5.39 17.48 -50.29
N LYS A 462 -5.62 17.19 -49.01
CA LYS A 462 -4.65 16.52 -48.13
C LYS A 462 -4.89 15.01 -48.19
N LEU A 463 -3.83 14.22 -48.20
CA LEU A 463 -3.87 12.77 -48.12
C LEU A 463 -2.98 12.33 -46.97
N ILE A 464 -3.42 11.39 -46.13
CA ILE A 464 -2.59 10.79 -45.10
C ILE A 464 -2.29 9.36 -45.56
N MET A 465 -1.02 8.96 -45.50
CA MET A 465 -0.59 7.61 -45.82
C MET A 465 -0.01 7.02 -44.54
N LEU A 466 -0.60 5.92 -44.09
CA LEU A 466 -0.16 5.15 -42.93
C LEU A 466 0.29 3.77 -43.46
N LYS A 467 1.41 3.26 -42.94
CA LYS A 467 1.89 1.90 -43.20
C LYS A 467 1.85 1.10 -41.91
#